data_AF-A0A2P0QLI9-F1
#
_entry.id   AF-A0A2P0QLI9-F1
#
_cell.length_a   1.000
_cell.length_b   1.000
_cell.length_c   1.000
_cell.angle_alpha   90.00
_cell.angle_beta   90.00
_cell.angle_gamma   90.00
#
_symmetry.space_group_name_H-M   'P 1'
#
loop_
_entity.id
_entity.type
_entity.pdbx_description
1 polymer ?
#
loop_
_entity_poly.entity_id
_entity_poly.type
_entity_poly.pdbx_seq_one_letter_code
_entity_poly.pdbx_strand_id
1 'polypeptide(L)' 'AACCLDAGTQMFGPEHTSKIYQDTFGQLDSFKKPIQAIAKGV' A
#
# COMPACT_ATOMS: atom_id res chain seq x y z
N ALA A 1 -0.70 9.78 1.60
CA ALA A 1 -2.02 9.89 2.25
C ALA A 1 -3.12 10.15 1.23
N ALA A 2 -3.06 11.22 0.43
CA ALA A 2 -4.10 11.57 -0.55
C ALA A 2 -4.47 10.43 -1.53
N CYS A 3 -3.50 9.76 -2.14
CA CYS A 3 -3.79 8.65 -3.07
C CYS A 3 -4.29 7.36 -2.39
N CYS A 4 -4.14 7.22 -1.06
CA CYS A 4 -4.74 6.12 -0.29
C CYS A 4 -6.18 6.43 0.14
N LEU A 5 -6.54 7.72 0.13
CA LEU A 5 -7.88 8.23 0.45
C LEU A 5 -8.66 8.57 -0.83
N ASP A 6 -8.08 8.34 -2.00
CA ASP A 6 -8.75 8.55 -3.29
C ASP A 6 -9.78 7.44 -3.49
N ALA A 7 -11.05 7.82 -3.65
CA ALA A 7 -12.16 6.90 -3.84
C ALA A 7 -12.27 6.39 -5.29
N GLY A 8 -11.14 6.20 -5.97
CA GLY A 8 -11.09 5.80 -7.37
C GLY A 8 -11.48 6.93 -8.33
N THR A 9 -11.22 8.19 -7.95
CA THR A 9 -11.51 9.34 -8.84
C THR A 9 -10.42 9.55 -9.88
N GLN A 10 -9.26 8.88 -9.73
CA GLN A 10 -8.15 8.95 -10.67
C GLN A 10 -8.17 7.85 -11.72
N MET A 11 -8.04 8.25 -13.00
CA MET A 11 -7.85 7.34 -14.14
C MET A 11 -6.58 6.47 -14.01
N PHE A 12 -5.54 6.98 -13.33
CA PHE A 12 -4.30 6.26 -13.01
C PHE A 12 -4.22 5.93 -11.51
N GLY A 13 -5.29 5.35 -10.97
CA GLY A 13 -5.31 4.84 -9.61
C GLY A 13 -4.37 3.64 -9.39
N PRO A 14 -3.98 3.35 -8.14
CA PRO A 14 -3.11 2.23 -7.80
C PRO A 14 -3.63 0.86 -8.30
N GLU A 15 -4.95 0.72 -8.49
CA GLU A 15 -5.60 -0.46 -9.07
C GLU A 15 -5.24 -0.66 -10.56
N HIS A 16 -4.96 0.42 -11.29
CA HIS A 16 -4.66 0.39 -12.73
C HIS A 16 -3.16 0.41 -13.02
N THR A 17 -2.33 1.03 -12.17
CA THR A 17 -0.87 1.17 -12.43
C THR A 17 0.00 0.29 -11.54
N SER A 18 -0.53 -0.23 -10.44
CA SER A 18 0.29 -0.87 -9.39
C SER A 18 -0.33 -2.15 -8.82
N LYS A 19 -1.23 -2.79 -9.57
CA LYS A 19 -1.92 -4.02 -9.17
C LYS A 19 -0.98 -5.15 -8.73
N ILE A 20 0.06 -5.43 -9.53
CA ILE A 20 1.04 -6.48 -9.20
C ILE A 20 1.79 -6.15 -7.90
N TYR A 21 2.06 -4.88 -7.63
CA TYR A 21 2.72 -4.47 -6.38
C TYR A 21 1.82 -4.71 -5.16
N GLN A 22 0.52 -4.45 -5.29
CA GLN A 22 -0.44 -4.75 -4.22
C GLN A 22 -0.56 -6.26 -3.97
N ASP A 23 -0.58 -7.07 -5.04
CA ASP A 23 -0.70 -8.53 -4.93
C ASP A 23 0.57 -9.20 -4.37
N THR A 24 1.74 -8.64 -4.65
CA THR A 24 3.03 -9.21 -4.22
C THR A 24 3.53 -8.63 -2.90
N PHE A 25 3.64 -7.31 -2.80
CA PHE A 25 4.19 -6.64 -1.62
C PHE A 25 3.12 -6.34 -0.56
N GLY A 26 1.84 -6.30 -0.92
CA GLY A 26 0.73 -6.16 0.04
C GLY A 26 0.52 -7.38 0.93
N GLN A 27 1.14 -8.52 0.60
CA GLN A 27 1.14 -9.73 1.42
C GLN A 27 2.28 -9.75 2.45
N LEU A 28 3.29 -8.89 2.31
CA LEU A 28 4.40 -8.80 3.25
C LEU A 28 4.01 -7.89 4.41
N ASP A 29 3.95 -8.44 5.62
CA ASP A 29 3.52 -7.71 6.82
C ASP A 29 4.38 -6.47 7.12
N SER A 30 5.68 -6.51 6.78
CA SER A 30 6.60 -5.38 6.90
C SER A 30 6.29 -4.23 5.94
N PHE A 31 5.78 -4.52 4.74
CA PHE A 31 5.41 -3.51 3.75
C PHE A 31 3.95 -3.05 3.91
N LYS A 32 3.07 -3.92 4.41
CA LYS A 32 1.66 -3.61 4.70
C LYS A 32 1.48 -2.80 5.97
N LYS A 33 2.29 -3.07 7.01
CA LYS A 33 2.18 -2.45 8.34
C LYS A 33 3.55 -1.94 8.81
N PRO A 34 4.21 -1.05 8.03
CA PRO A 34 5.60 -0.65 8.29
C PRO A 34 5.79 0.01 9.66
N ILE A 35 4.81 0.82 10.10
CA ILE A 35 4.86 1.48 11.41
C ILE A 35 4.88 0.46 12.56
N GLN A 36 4.10 -0.62 12.45
CA GLN A 36 4.04 -1.66 13.48
C GLN A 36 5.28 -2.55 13.46
N ALA A 37 5.87 -2.77 12.28
CA ALA A 37 7.13 -3.49 12.15
C ALA A 37 8.29 -2.71 12.80
N ILE A 38 8.38 -1.40 12.58
CA ILE A 38 9.39 -0.55 13.21
C ILE A 38 9.18 -0.49 14.74
N ALA A 39 7.94 -0.32 15.21
CA ALA A 39 7.64 -0.25 16.64
C ALA A 39 7.94 -1.54 17.43
N LYS A 40 8.02 -2.71 16.76
CA LYS A 40 8.42 -3.98 17.38
C LYS A 40 9.93 -4.21 17.35
N GLY A 41 10.68 -3.46 16.54
CA GLY A 41 12.12 -3.58 16.38
C GLY A 41 12.94 -2.63 17.26
N VAL A 42 12.27 -1.72 17.97
CA VAL A 42 12.84 -0.80 18.97
C VAL A 42 12.46 -1.31 20.36
#